data_AF-A0A7C8GW86-F1
#
_entry.id   AF-A0A7C8GW86-F1
#
_cell.length_a   1.000
_cell.length_b   1.000
_cell.length_c   1.000
_cell.angle_alpha   90.00
_cell.angle_beta   90.00
_cell.angle_gamma   90.00
#
_symmetry.space_group_name_H-M   'P 1'
#
loop_
_entity.id
_entity.type
_entity.pdbx_description
1 polymer ?
#
loop_
_entity_poly.entity_id
_entity_poly.type
_entity_poly.pdbx_seq_one_letter_code
_entity_poly.pdbx_strand_id
1 'polypeptide(L)'
;MKYILTFFLVILAACGTGNMTDGDNNYADNENSMTGYVADVGDERIMVVEKKLQEPFSEIPIEELSEKAGNAISFRVEGNKLSESLQTGEKVEVTHGAVAESYPEQSTASQIKRVVDEDDDIILQQDQKMNLIELETFRQAVQNGKEEQIRMVQYTTEGDPVFMNINYVNKQIEVVIDSSEDQYGSEENAIRHITCSQLEYFLTESQTVSFEIVNCNNSESTLLVADIPLAEIIIPDQSYHKVEVKAGDNILFNTSDQKEINEII
;
A
#
# COMPACT_ATOMS: atom_id res chain seq x y z
N MET A 1 69.98 39.47 -23.37
CA MET A 1 70.61 38.64 -22.32
C MET A 1 69.50 38.10 -21.43
N LYS A 2 69.53 36.78 -21.19
CA LYS A 2 68.60 36.00 -20.37
C LYS A 2 68.58 36.50 -18.93
N TYR A 3 67.41 36.66 -18.31
CA TYR A 3 67.18 36.23 -16.92
C TYR A 3 65.72 35.80 -16.73
N ILE A 4 65.60 34.50 -16.45
CA ILE A 4 64.46 33.80 -15.86
C ILE A 4 64.51 34.08 -14.36
N LEU A 5 63.39 34.44 -13.71
CA LEU A 5 63.19 34.17 -12.28
C LEU A 5 61.69 34.31 -11.92
N THR A 6 60.91 33.24 -12.00
CA THR A 6 60.49 32.34 -10.90
C THR A 6 59.21 32.80 -10.19
N PHE A 7 58.17 32.01 -10.44
CA PHE A 7 56.83 32.01 -9.86
C PHE A 7 56.91 31.60 -8.38
N PHE A 8 56.36 32.40 -7.46
CA PHE A 8 56.21 32.03 -6.05
C PHE A 8 54.74 31.68 -5.80
N LEU A 9 54.44 30.38 -5.77
CA LEU A 9 53.16 29.80 -5.38
C LEU A 9 53.17 29.63 -3.86
N VAL A 10 52.33 30.40 -3.14
CA VAL A 10 52.14 30.25 -1.69
C VAL A 10 51.00 29.27 -1.46
N ILE A 11 51.33 28.04 -1.01
CA ILE A 11 50.37 27.08 -0.49
C ILE A 11 50.30 27.29 1.01
N LEU A 12 49.16 27.78 1.51
CA LEU A 12 48.83 27.76 2.94
C LEU A 12 48.24 26.39 3.27
N ALA A 13 49.06 25.53 3.87
CA ALA A 13 48.60 24.34 4.57
C ALA A 13 48.12 24.75 5.97
N ALA A 14 46.81 24.65 6.22
CA ALA A 14 46.25 24.75 7.55
C ALA A 14 46.23 23.36 8.18
N CYS A 15 47.22 23.07 9.04
CA CYS A 15 47.15 21.98 10.00
C CYS A 15 46.40 22.47 11.23
N GLY A 16 45.14 22.04 11.39
CA GLY A 16 44.38 22.18 12.62
C GLY A 16 44.50 20.90 13.44
N THR A 17 45.49 20.84 14.34
CA THR A 17 45.55 19.83 15.41
C THR A 17 44.82 20.39 16.64
N GLY A 18 43.71 19.77 17.03
CA GLY A 18 42.94 20.10 18.23
C GLY A 18 42.63 18.86 19.04
N ASN A 19 43.26 18.80 20.22
CA ASN A 19 43.16 17.87 21.35
C ASN A 19 42.07 16.78 21.38
N MET A 20 42.55 15.57 21.71
CA MET A 20 41.83 14.52 22.44
C MET A 20 41.34 15.04 23.79
N THR A 21 40.03 14.96 24.01
CA THR A 21 39.43 14.76 25.32
C THR A 21 38.48 13.58 25.19
N ASP A 22 38.75 12.52 25.95
CA ASP A 22 37.89 11.36 26.13
C ASP A 22 36.46 11.82 26.44
N GLY A 23 35.59 11.67 25.46
CA GLY A 23 34.15 11.67 25.59
C GLY A 23 33.69 10.32 25.11
N ASP A 24 33.27 9.47 26.05
CA ASP A 24 32.58 8.22 25.80
C ASP A 24 31.26 8.56 25.11
N ASN A 25 31.32 8.76 23.80
CA ASN A 25 30.18 9.04 22.96
C ASN A 25 29.55 7.70 22.60
N ASN A 26 28.50 7.35 23.33
CA ASN A 26 27.34 6.68 22.73
C ASN A 26 26.83 7.55 21.59
N TYR A 27 27.45 7.47 20.41
CA TYR A 27 26.75 7.77 19.17
C TYR A 27 25.73 6.64 19.00
N ALA A 28 24.53 6.87 19.52
CA ALA A 28 23.37 6.28 18.89
C ALA A 28 23.43 6.72 17.42
N ASP A 29 23.52 5.76 16.50
CA ASP A 29 23.19 6.00 15.11
C ASP A 29 21.78 6.61 15.13
N ASN A 30 21.67 7.93 14.98
CA ASN A 30 20.41 8.56 14.63
C ASN A 30 20.20 8.23 13.16
N GLU A 31 19.78 7.01 12.88
CA GLU A 31 19.26 6.68 11.55
C GLU A 31 18.05 7.60 11.29
N ASN A 32 18.07 8.32 10.17
CA ASN A 32 16.93 9.14 9.78
C ASN A 32 15.84 8.19 9.27
N SER A 33 14.58 8.49 9.59
CA SER A 33 13.44 7.77 9.02
C SER A 33 12.43 8.73 8.38
N MET A 34 11.78 8.25 7.32
CA MET A 34 10.66 8.90 6.66
C MET A 34 9.50 7.91 6.58
N THR A 35 8.36 8.27 7.15
CA THR A 35 7.09 7.56 6.92
C THR A 35 6.29 8.31 5.87
N GLY A 36 5.81 7.61 4.85
CA GLY A 36 5.07 8.23 3.76
C GLY A 36 4.48 7.21 2.80
N TYR A 37 4.08 7.68 1.63
CA TYR A 37 3.39 6.92 0.60
C TYR A 37 4.31 6.71 -0.60
N VAL A 38 4.34 5.50 -1.12
CA VAL A 38 5.08 5.15 -2.34
C VAL A 38 4.42 5.85 -3.54
N ALA A 39 5.08 6.84 -4.10
CA ALA A 39 4.61 7.57 -5.28
C ALA A 39 5.06 6.92 -6.59
N ASP A 40 6.24 6.28 -6.59
CA ASP A 40 6.82 5.64 -7.77
C ASP A 40 7.72 4.45 -7.35
N VAL A 41 7.74 3.40 -8.16
CA VAL A 41 8.55 2.19 -7.96
C VAL A 41 9.31 1.89 -9.25
N GLY A 42 10.64 1.88 -9.17
CA GLY A 42 11.54 1.47 -10.25
C GLY A 42 12.53 0.40 -9.79
N ASP A 43 13.34 -0.10 -10.73
CA ASP A 43 14.21 -1.27 -10.53
C ASP A 43 15.15 -1.18 -9.30
N GLU A 44 15.73 0.01 -9.05
CA GLU A 44 16.68 0.24 -7.95
C GLU A 44 16.27 1.43 -7.07
N ARG A 45 15.08 2.00 -7.30
CA ARG A 45 14.65 3.22 -6.61
C ARG A 45 13.17 3.18 -6.30
N ILE A 46 12.81 3.75 -5.15
CA ILE A 46 11.44 4.10 -4.82
C ILE A 46 11.35 5.59 -4.53
N MET A 47 10.23 6.20 -4.88
CA MET A 47 9.91 7.56 -4.45
C MET A 47 8.86 7.50 -3.35
N VAL A 48 9.14 8.15 -2.23
CA VAL A 48 8.20 8.25 -1.11
C VAL A 48 7.87 9.71 -0.87
N VAL A 49 6.59 9.99 -0.67
CA VAL A 49 6.05 11.32 -0.38
C VAL A 49 5.33 11.35 0.97
N GLU A 50 5.30 12.49 1.65
CA GLU A 50 4.72 12.56 3.01
C GLU A 50 3.21 12.31 3.07
N LYS A 51 2.46 12.75 2.04
CA LYS A 51 1.00 12.74 2.05
C LYS A 51 0.44 11.89 0.92
N LYS A 52 -0.60 11.12 1.25
CA LYS A 52 -1.46 10.51 0.25
C LYS A 52 -2.24 11.59 -0.48
N LEU A 53 -2.46 11.38 -1.77
CA LEU A 53 -3.28 12.23 -2.62
C LEU A 53 -4.52 11.48 -3.09
N GLN A 54 -5.58 12.23 -3.40
CA GLN A 54 -6.82 11.65 -3.96
C GLN A 54 -6.64 11.25 -5.43
N GLU A 55 -5.84 12.01 -6.18
CA GLU A 55 -5.46 11.67 -7.54
C GLU A 55 -4.34 10.60 -7.51
N PRO A 56 -4.37 9.60 -8.42
CA PRO A 56 -3.31 8.59 -8.49
C PRO A 56 -1.95 9.23 -8.75
N PHE A 57 -0.90 8.80 -8.03
CA PHE A 57 0.45 9.35 -8.21
C PHE A 57 0.99 9.22 -9.64
N SER A 58 0.56 8.18 -10.38
CA SER A 58 0.92 7.98 -11.79
C SER A 58 0.40 9.07 -12.74
N GLU A 59 -0.60 9.86 -12.31
CA GLU A 59 -1.16 10.96 -13.09
C GLU A 59 -0.51 12.32 -12.75
N ILE A 60 0.37 12.36 -11.74
CA ILE A 60 1.00 13.59 -11.26
C ILE A 60 2.44 13.65 -11.80
N PRO A 61 2.83 14.75 -12.46
CA PRO A 61 4.22 14.97 -12.81
C PRO A 61 5.12 14.96 -11.56
N ILE A 62 6.28 14.32 -11.64
CA ILE A 62 7.21 14.20 -10.50
C ILE A 62 7.58 15.58 -9.94
N GLU A 63 7.68 16.60 -10.80
CA GLU A 63 8.00 17.97 -10.42
C GLU A 63 6.88 18.70 -9.66
N GLU A 64 5.68 18.12 -9.57
CA GLU A 64 4.57 18.65 -8.78
C GLU A 64 4.38 17.91 -7.45
N LEU A 65 5.00 16.73 -7.30
CA LEU A 65 4.81 15.88 -6.12
C LEU A 65 5.22 16.58 -4.83
N SER A 66 6.35 17.30 -4.82
CA SER A 66 6.79 17.99 -3.61
C SER A 66 5.82 19.10 -3.15
N GLU A 67 5.15 19.74 -4.11
CA GLU A 67 4.17 20.80 -3.83
C GLU A 67 2.87 20.21 -3.30
N LYS A 68 2.39 19.13 -3.93
CA LYS A 68 1.09 18.53 -3.61
C LYS A 68 1.15 17.59 -2.40
N ALA A 69 2.19 16.76 -2.32
CA ALA A 69 2.31 15.65 -1.38
C ALA A 69 3.30 15.88 -0.23
N GLY A 70 3.94 17.06 -0.14
CA GLY A 70 4.95 17.34 0.89
C GLY A 70 6.34 16.85 0.49
N ASN A 71 7.24 16.58 1.45
CA ASN A 71 8.59 16.12 1.11
C ASN A 71 8.53 14.89 0.20
N ALA A 72 9.35 14.89 -0.86
CA ALA A 72 9.41 13.82 -1.85
C ALA A 72 10.86 13.38 -2.00
N ILE A 73 11.16 12.16 -1.54
CA ILE A 73 12.52 11.63 -1.54
C ILE A 73 12.57 10.38 -2.40
N SER A 74 13.51 10.37 -3.36
CA SER A 74 13.84 9.19 -4.15
C SER A 74 14.96 8.40 -3.49
N PHE A 75 14.61 7.27 -2.90
CA PHE A 75 15.53 6.36 -2.22
C PHE A 75 16.11 5.34 -3.18
N ARG A 76 17.43 5.21 -3.22
CA ARG A 76 18.07 4.02 -3.81
C ARG A 76 17.88 2.83 -2.86
N VAL A 77 17.46 1.69 -3.42
CA VAL A 77 17.20 0.46 -2.68
C VAL A 77 18.26 -0.57 -3.07
N GLU A 78 19.04 -1.04 -2.10
CA GLU A 78 20.10 -2.03 -2.33
C GLU A 78 19.69 -3.38 -1.72
N GLY A 79 19.55 -4.42 -2.55
CA GLY A 79 19.42 -5.81 -2.09
C GLY A 79 18.15 -6.14 -1.30
N ASN A 80 17.13 -5.28 -1.33
CA ASN A 80 15.88 -5.51 -0.59
C ASN A 80 14.83 -6.15 -1.53
N LYS A 81 14.44 -7.40 -1.26
CA LYS A 81 13.36 -8.09 -1.99
C LYS A 81 12.02 -7.36 -1.89
N LEU A 82 11.83 -6.51 -0.88
CA LEU A 82 10.59 -5.76 -0.67
C LEU A 82 10.30 -4.80 -1.83
N SER A 83 11.31 -4.17 -2.44
CA SER A 83 11.06 -3.25 -3.56
C SER A 83 10.48 -3.94 -4.80
N GLU A 84 10.63 -5.25 -4.93
CA GLU A 84 10.04 -6.03 -6.02
C GLU A 84 8.53 -6.25 -5.83
N SER A 85 8.02 -6.08 -4.60
CA SER A 85 6.60 -6.29 -4.25
C SER A 85 5.85 -5.01 -3.87
N LEU A 86 6.56 -3.89 -3.66
CA LEU A 86 5.95 -2.60 -3.34
C LEU A 86 5.10 -2.09 -4.50
N GLN A 87 3.95 -1.51 -4.15
CA GLN A 87 3.03 -0.89 -5.09
C GLN A 87 2.85 0.59 -4.77
N THR A 88 2.52 1.36 -5.80
CA THR A 88 2.19 2.78 -5.64
C THR A 88 0.97 2.97 -4.74
N GLY A 89 1.02 3.96 -3.85
CA GLY A 89 0.00 4.26 -2.86
C GLY A 89 0.19 3.54 -1.52
N GLU A 90 1.12 2.58 -1.43
CA GLU A 90 1.42 1.92 -0.16
C GLU A 90 2.08 2.86 0.84
N LYS A 91 1.63 2.80 2.09
CA LYS A 91 2.31 3.47 3.20
C LYS A 91 3.51 2.65 3.68
N VAL A 92 4.66 3.29 3.80
CA VAL A 92 5.93 2.68 4.19
C VAL A 92 6.71 3.58 5.15
N GLU A 93 7.57 2.96 5.95
CA GLU A 93 8.63 3.62 6.70
C GLU A 93 9.97 3.27 6.05
N VAL A 94 10.74 4.29 5.69
CA VAL A 94 12.07 4.15 5.10
C VAL A 94 13.10 4.69 6.07
N THR A 95 13.99 3.82 6.54
CA THR A 95 15.20 4.20 7.26
C THR A 95 16.29 4.53 6.23
N HIS A 96 16.95 5.68 6.36
CA HIS A 96 17.83 6.19 5.32
C HIS A 96 19.03 7.00 5.82
N GLY A 97 20.02 7.12 4.93
CA GLY A 97 21.21 7.94 5.15
C GLY A 97 20.98 9.44 4.98
N ALA A 98 22.05 10.18 4.75
CA ALA A 98 21.98 11.62 4.47
C ALA A 98 21.20 11.90 3.17
N VAL A 99 20.34 12.91 3.20
CA VAL A 99 19.57 13.37 2.05
C VAL A 99 20.39 14.39 1.27
N ALA A 100 20.55 14.19 -0.03
CA ALA A 100 21.19 15.12 -0.93
C ALA A 100 20.22 16.25 -1.30
N GLU A 101 20.69 17.50 -1.20
CA GLU A 101 19.97 18.71 -1.65
C GLU A 101 19.90 18.74 -3.19
N SER A 102 18.97 17.97 -3.75
CA SER A 102 18.66 17.91 -5.18
C SER A 102 17.14 17.88 -5.38
N TYR A 103 16.69 18.01 -6.63
CA TYR A 103 15.27 17.95 -6.96
C TYR A 103 14.96 16.80 -7.95
N PRO A 104 14.11 15.82 -7.58
CA PRO A 104 13.62 15.57 -6.22
C PRO A 104 14.78 15.22 -5.26
N GLU A 105 14.53 15.27 -3.95
CA GLU A 105 15.51 14.91 -2.93
C GLU A 105 15.94 13.44 -3.10
N GLN A 106 17.18 13.10 -2.74
CA GLN A 106 17.71 11.75 -2.95
C GLN A 106 18.44 11.24 -1.72
N SER A 107 18.27 9.95 -1.43
CA SER A 107 18.97 9.26 -0.35
C SER A 107 19.13 7.77 -0.67
N THR A 108 19.77 7.02 0.23
CA THR A 108 19.86 5.56 0.17
C THR A 108 19.08 4.98 1.33
N ALA A 109 18.17 4.04 1.05
CA ALA A 109 17.44 3.30 2.07
C ALA A 109 18.33 2.20 2.66
N SER A 110 18.44 2.15 3.99
CA SER A 110 19.02 1.03 4.72
C SER A 110 17.98 -0.03 5.09
N GLN A 111 16.73 0.40 5.29
CA GLN A 111 15.60 -0.47 5.57
C GLN A 111 14.31 0.14 5.03
N ILE A 112 13.38 -0.71 4.57
CA ILE A 112 12.02 -0.32 4.24
C ILE A 112 11.09 -1.29 4.96
N LYS A 113 10.04 -0.76 5.58
CA LYS A 113 8.96 -1.52 6.20
C LYS A 113 7.63 -1.02 5.66
N ARG A 114 6.65 -1.91 5.50
CA ARG A 114 5.27 -1.49 5.28
C ARG A 114 4.70 -0.94 6.58
N VAL A 115 3.78 0.00 6.43
CA VAL A 115 3.06 0.58 7.56
C VAL A 115 1.58 0.36 7.30
N VAL A 116 0.90 -0.16 8.33
CA VAL A 116 -0.56 -0.28 8.34
C VAL A 116 -1.16 1.13 8.26
N ASP A 117 -2.00 1.35 7.25
CA ASP A 117 -2.71 2.60 7.07
C ASP A 117 -4.15 2.46 7.55
N GLU A 118 -4.41 2.81 8.81
CA GLU A 118 -5.74 2.65 9.43
C GLU A 118 -6.87 3.36 8.68
N ASP A 119 -6.55 4.39 7.91
CA ASP A 119 -7.55 5.15 7.14
C ASP A 119 -7.95 4.46 5.81
N ASP A 120 -7.14 3.54 5.29
CA ASP A 120 -7.29 2.99 3.93
C ASP A 120 -7.17 1.46 3.85
N ASP A 121 -6.40 0.83 4.73
CA ASP A 121 -6.23 -0.62 4.73
C ASP A 121 -7.46 -1.32 5.27
N ILE A 122 -7.82 -2.44 4.66
CA ILE A 122 -8.83 -3.35 5.20
C ILE A 122 -8.17 -4.16 6.32
N ILE A 123 -8.40 -3.77 7.56
CA ILE A 123 -7.79 -4.40 8.72
C ILE A 123 -8.72 -5.52 9.20
N LEU A 124 -8.19 -6.75 9.22
CA LEU A 124 -8.84 -7.94 9.74
C LEU A 124 -8.03 -8.47 10.93
N GLN A 125 -8.35 -7.96 12.12
CA GLN A 125 -7.82 -8.44 13.39
C GLN A 125 -8.90 -9.19 14.16
N GLN A 126 -8.50 -10.10 15.06
CA GLN A 126 -9.44 -10.97 15.78
C GLN A 126 -10.58 -10.20 16.48
N ASP A 127 -10.27 -9.05 17.09
CA ASP A 127 -11.23 -8.24 17.85
C ASP A 127 -11.65 -6.94 17.14
N GLN A 128 -11.07 -6.64 15.98
CA GLN A 128 -11.28 -5.38 15.28
C GLN A 128 -11.24 -5.57 13.77
N LYS A 129 -12.29 -5.09 13.09
CA LYS A 129 -12.36 -5.04 11.63
C LYS A 129 -12.61 -3.61 11.17
N MET A 130 -11.84 -3.13 10.20
CA MET A 130 -11.93 -1.76 9.69
C MET A 130 -12.04 -1.73 8.18
N ASN A 131 -12.60 -0.64 7.66
CA ASN A 131 -12.68 -0.34 6.22
C ASN A 131 -13.30 -1.48 5.38
N LEU A 132 -14.20 -2.28 5.98
CA LEU A 132 -14.85 -3.42 5.32
C LEU A 132 -15.67 -3.04 4.07
N ILE A 133 -16.05 -1.77 3.94
CA ILE A 133 -16.74 -1.25 2.76
C ILE A 133 -15.89 -1.41 1.48
N GLU A 134 -14.56 -1.40 1.59
CA GLU A 134 -13.67 -1.55 0.44
C GLU A 134 -13.75 -2.95 -0.19
N LEU A 135 -14.09 -4.00 0.59
CA LEU A 135 -14.36 -5.33 0.03
C LEU A 135 -15.56 -5.30 -0.93
N GLU A 136 -16.60 -4.55 -0.57
CA GLU A 136 -17.80 -4.40 -1.37
C GLU A 136 -17.54 -3.54 -2.62
N THR A 137 -16.80 -2.44 -2.47
CA THR A 137 -16.36 -1.61 -3.61
C THR A 137 -15.54 -2.44 -4.60
N PHE A 138 -14.57 -3.21 -4.11
CA PHE A 138 -13.75 -4.12 -4.92
C PHE A 138 -14.60 -5.17 -5.64
N ARG A 139 -15.52 -5.82 -4.91
CA ARG A 139 -16.45 -6.80 -5.50
C ARG A 139 -17.25 -6.21 -6.66
N GLN A 140 -17.79 -5.00 -6.48
CA GLN A 140 -18.53 -4.30 -7.54
C GLN A 140 -17.63 -3.95 -8.72
N ALA A 141 -16.40 -3.51 -8.48
CA ALA A 141 -15.45 -3.20 -9.55
C ALA A 141 -15.10 -4.45 -10.38
N VAL A 142 -14.78 -5.58 -9.74
CA VAL A 142 -14.52 -6.87 -10.39
C VAL A 142 -15.72 -7.32 -11.23
N GLN A 143 -16.94 -7.24 -10.67
CA GLN A 143 -18.16 -7.61 -11.40
C GLN A 143 -18.42 -6.76 -12.64
N ASN A 144 -18.07 -5.47 -12.57
CA ASN A 144 -18.23 -4.54 -13.67
C ASN A 144 -17.04 -4.52 -14.64
N GLY A 145 -16.00 -5.32 -14.38
CA GLY A 145 -14.78 -5.32 -15.19
C GLY A 145 -13.97 -4.04 -15.09
N LYS A 146 -14.16 -3.26 -14.00
CA LYS A 146 -13.42 -2.02 -13.72
C LYS A 146 -12.17 -2.38 -12.94
N GLU A 147 -11.02 -1.87 -13.38
CA GLU A 147 -9.76 -2.03 -12.64
C GLU A 147 -9.88 -1.41 -11.26
N GLU A 148 -9.39 -2.13 -10.26
CA GLU A 148 -9.48 -1.73 -8.85
C GLU A 148 -8.40 -2.45 -8.04
N GLN A 149 -7.96 -1.81 -6.96
CA GLN A 149 -7.00 -2.39 -6.03
C GLN A 149 -7.46 -2.21 -4.59
N ILE A 150 -7.20 -3.21 -3.76
CA ILE A 150 -7.36 -3.12 -2.31
C ILE A 150 -6.12 -3.66 -1.62
N ARG A 151 -5.82 -3.11 -0.44
CA ARG A 151 -4.79 -3.63 0.46
C ARG A 151 -5.45 -4.06 1.76
N MET A 152 -5.13 -5.28 2.17
CA MET A 152 -5.63 -5.87 3.39
C MET A 152 -4.48 -6.16 4.35
N VAL A 153 -4.77 -6.05 5.64
CA VAL A 153 -3.84 -6.41 6.71
C VAL A 153 -4.52 -7.43 7.61
N GLN A 154 -3.93 -8.61 7.67
CA GLN A 154 -4.26 -9.63 8.65
C GLN A 154 -3.14 -9.72 9.68
N TYR A 155 -3.43 -10.25 10.86
CA TYR A 155 -2.42 -10.43 11.89
C TYR A 155 -2.19 -11.90 12.19
N THR A 156 -0.93 -12.27 12.42
CA THR A 156 -0.57 -13.59 12.95
C THR A 156 -1.11 -13.77 14.37
N THR A 157 -0.99 -14.98 14.91
CA THR A 157 -1.42 -15.25 16.29
C THR A 157 -0.57 -14.47 17.31
N GLU A 158 0.67 -14.17 16.93
CA GLU A 158 1.66 -13.39 17.67
C GLU A 158 1.43 -11.87 17.56
N GLY A 159 0.63 -11.44 16.57
CA GLY A 159 0.28 -10.04 16.33
C GLY A 159 1.16 -9.32 15.30
N ASP A 160 1.93 -10.06 14.50
CA ASP A 160 2.69 -9.48 13.39
C ASP A 160 1.80 -9.30 12.15
N PRO A 161 1.95 -8.21 11.39
CA PRO A 161 1.11 -7.95 10.22
C PRO A 161 1.50 -8.82 9.02
N VAL A 162 0.49 -9.26 8.28
CA VAL A 162 0.59 -9.89 6.97
C VAL A 162 -0.20 -9.04 5.99
N PHE A 163 0.50 -8.46 5.03
CA PHE A 163 -0.08 -7.59 4.01
C PHE A 163 -0.54 -8.43 2.82
N MET A 164 -1.72 -8.13 2.30
CA MET A 164 -2.26 -8.73 1.09
C MET A 164 -2.75 -7.64 0.15
N ASN A 165 -2.01 -7.42 -0.93
CA ASN A 165 -2.44 -6.54 -2.02
C ASN A 165 -3.21 -7.36 -3.04
N ILE A 166 -4.40 -6.90 -3.43
CA ILE A 166 -5.26 -7.57 -4.41
C ILE A 166 -5.60 -6.58 -5.51
N ASN A 167 -5.12 -6.86 -6.71
CA ASN A 167 -5.27 -6.01 -7.89
C ASN A 167 -6.11 -6.73 -8.93
N TYR A 168 -7.24 -6.13 -9.33
CA TYR A 168 -8.00 -6.58 -10.48
C TYR A 168 -7.63 -5.75 -11.69
N VAL A 169 -6.89 -6.34 -12.62
CA VAL A 169 -6.35 -5.66 -13.81
C VAL A 169 -6.47 -6.61 -15.00
N ASN A 170 -6.84 -6.10 -16.18
CA ASN A 170 -6.94 -6.93 -17.40
C ASN A 170 -7.79 -8.22 -17.25
N LYS A 171 -8.84 -8.19 -16.42
CA LYS A 171 -9.71 -9.35 -16.10
C LYS A 171 -9.00 -10.51 -15.37
N GLN A 172 -7.88 -10.23 -14.73
CA GLN A 172 -7.18 -11.15 -13.83
C GLN A 172 -7.11 -10.53 -12.43
N ILE A 173 -6.97 -11.39 -11.42
CA ILE A 173 -6.75 -10.96 -10.04
C ILE A 173 -5.31 -11.32 -9.69
N GLU A 174 -4.48 -10.31 -9.49
CA GLU A 174 -3.10 -10.45 -9.03
C GLU A 174 -3.07 -10.22 -7.53
N VAL A 175 -2.54 -11.18 -6.78
CA VAL A 175 -2.45 -11.13 -5.33
C VAL A 175 -0.99 -11.18 -4.93
N VAL A 176 -0.57 -10.25 -4.08
CA VAL A 176 0.74 -10.26 -3.43
C VAL A 176 0.52 -10.38 -1.94
N ILE A 177 1.01 -11.47 -1.35
CA ILE A 177 0.98 -11.69 0.09
C ILE A 177 2.40 -11.47 0.62
N ASP A 178 2.53 -10.59 1.59
CA ASP A 178 3.80 -10.26 2.24
C ASP A 178 3.71 -10.46 3.76
N SER A 179 4.40 -11.48 4.25
CA SER A 179 4.59 -11.79 5.66
C SER A 179 6.05 -11.56 6.09
N SER A 180 6.80 -10.67 5.43
CA SER A 180 8.20 -10.40 5.76
C SER A 180 8.39 -9.72 7.12
N GLU A 181 7.32 -9.17 7.68
CA GLU A 181 7.29 -8.58 9.02
C GLU A 181 6.85 -9.57 10.11
N ASP A 182 6.48 -10.81 9.74
CA ASP A 182 6.26 -11.90 10.68
C ASP A 182 7.60 -12.46 11.17
N GLN A 183 7.88 -12.26 12.46
CA GLN A 183 9.16 -12.64 13.06
C GLN A 183 9.35 -14.16 13.16
N TYR A 184 8.26 -14.92 13.06
CA TYR A 184 8.24 -16.37 13.12
C TYR A 184 7.99 -17.02 11.75
N GLY A 185 7.77 -16.20 10.72
CA GLY A 185 7.54 -16.59 9.35
C GLY A 185 8.78 -17.13 8.64
N SER A 186 8.57 -17.83 7.53
CA SER A 186 9.67 -18.30 6.68
C SER A 186 10.16 -17.18 5.76
N GLU A 187 11.44 -16.80 5.85
CA GLU A 187 12.05 -15.82 4.94
C GLU A 187 12.04 -16.28 3.47
N GLU A 188 12.08 -17.59 3.22
CA GLU A 188 12.17 -18.15 1.86
C GLU A 188 10.89 -17.94 1.04
N ASN A 189 9.75 -17.72 1.71
CA ASN A 189 8.44 -17.50 1.08
C ASN A 189 7.66 -16.36 1.72
N ALA A 190 8.36 -15.39 2.30
CA ALA A 190 7.75 -14.23 2.94
C ALA A 190 6.89 -13.42 1.95
N ILE A 191 7.31 -13.36 0.69
CA ILE A 191 6.58 -12.67 -0.39
C ILE A 191 6.10 -13.70 -1.41
N ARG A 192 4.79 -13.73 -1.67
CA ARG A 192 4.15 -14.67 -2.60
C ARG A 192 3.31 -13.92 -3.60
N HIS A 193 3.51 -14.24 -4.88
CA HIS A 193 2.71 -13.75 -5.99
C HIS A 193 1.77 -14.86 -6.47
N ILE A 194 0.48 -14.56 -6.53
CA ILE A 194 -0.57 -15.48 -6.95
C ILE A 194 -1.40 -14.79 -8.02
N THR A 195 -1.71 -15.50 -9.09
CA THR A 195 -2.61 -15.02 -10.13
C THR A 195 -3.84 -15.91 -10.15
N CYS A 196 -5.01 -15.30 -10.11
CA CYS A 196 -6.30 -15.95 -10.12
C CYS A 196 -7.22 -15.30 -11.16
N SER A 197 -8.39 -15.89 -11.42
CA SER A 197 -9.27 -15.42 -12.51
C SER A 197 -10.69 -15.07 -12.08
N GLN A 198 -11.07 -15.35 -10.83
CA GLN A 198 -12.45 -15.14 -10.39
C GLN A 198 -12.52 -14.82 -8.90
N LEU A 199 -13.41 -13.89 -8.56
CA LEU A 199 -13.84 -13.59 -7.20
C LEU A 199 -15.21 -14.26 -6.97
N GLU A 200 -15.31 -15.04 -5.91
CA GLU A 200 -16.55 -15.62 -5.40
C GLU A 200 -16.91 -14.97 -4.06
N TYR A 201 -18.20 -14.74 -3.85
CA TYR A 201 -18.73 -14.26 -2.59
C TYR A 201 -20.05 -14.97 -2.29
N PHE A 202 -20.21 -15.46 -1.07
CA PHE A 202 -21.42 -16.19 -0.68
C PHE A 202 -21.65 -16.18 0.83
N LEU A 203 -22.91 -16.30 1.23
CA LEU A 203 -23.32 -16.47 2.62
C LEU A 203 -23.18 -17.94 3.03
N THR A 204 -22.42 -18.19 4.09
CA THR A 204 -22.20 -19.52 4.67
C THR A 204 -23.37 -19.90 5.61
N GLU A 205 -23.42 -21.18 5.99
CA GLU A 205 -24.40 -21.67 6.97
C GLU A 205 -24.23 -21.03 8.36
N SER A 206 -23.01 -20.56 8.68
CA SER A 206 -22.69 -19.85 9.93
C SER A 206 -23.06 -18.36 9.92
N GLN A 207 -23.80 -17.89 8.91
CA GLN A 207 -24.16 -16.47 8.73
C GLN A 207 -22.93 -15.57 8.61
N THR A 208 -21.88 -16.07 7.97
CA THR A 208 -20.71 -15.29 7.57
C THR A 208 -20.71 -15.14 6.05
N VAL A 209 -20.24 -14.02 5.54
CA VAL A 209 -20.03 -13.83 4.11
C VAL A 209 -18.56 -14.11 3.83
N SER A 210 -18.34 -15.16 3.04
CA SER A 210 -17.01 -15.54 2.56
C SER A 210 -16.69 -14.78 1.28
N PHE A 211 -15.48 -14.23 1.21
CA PHE A 211 -14.85 -13.68 0.02
C PHE A 211 -13.70 -14.61 -0.36
N GLU A 212 -13.79 -15.23 -1.52
CA GLU A 212 -12.79 -16.19 -2.01
C GLU A 212 -12.34 -15.78 -3.40
N ILE A 213 -11.03 -15.86 -3.65
CA ILE A 213 -10.49 -15.74 -4.99
C ILE A 213 -10.15 -17.15 -5.46
N VAL A 214 -10.69 -17.56 -6.59
CA VAL A 214 -10.63 -18.93 -7.10
C VAL A 214 -9.93 -19.01 -8.46
N ASN A 215 -9.65 -20.24 -8.90
CA ASN A 215 -8.90 -20.55 -10.12
C ASN A 215 -7.50 -19.92 -10.12
N CYS A 216 -6.82 -20.03 -8.99
CA CYS A 216 -5.47 -19.54 -8.76
C CYS A 216 -4.41 -20.49 -9.33
N ASN A 217 -3.25 -19.93 -9.71
CA ASN A 217 -2.09 -20.67 -10.21
C ASN A 217 -1.25 -21.34 -9.10
N ASN A 218 -1.73 -21.35 -7.85
CA ASN A 218 -1.10 -22.00 -6.71
C ASN A 218 -1.62 -23.44 -6.50
N SER A 219 -1.05 -24.16 -5.51
CA SER A 219 -1.43 -25.55 -5.22
C SER A 219 -2.86 -25.73 -4.69
N GLU A 220 -3.40 -24.71 -4.03
CA GLU A 220 -4.73 -24.76 -3.40
C GLU A 220 -5.86 -24.36 -4.36
N SER A 221 -5.53 -23.72 -5.49
CA SER A 221 -6.45 -23.18 -6.52
C SER A 221 -7.48 -22.14 -6.03
N THR A 222 -7.62 -21.97 -4.72
CA THR A 222 -8.49 -21.02 -4.04
C THR A 222 -7.70 -20.32 -2.94
N LEU A 223 -8.01 -19.04 -2.70
CA LEU A 223 -7.48 -18.22 -1.63
C LEU A 223 -8.66 -17.59 -0.87
N LEU A 224 -8.76 -17.86 0.43
CA LEU A 224 -9.71 -17.16 1.31
C LEU A 224 -9.19 -15.74 1.56
N VAL A 225 -10.00 -14.75 1.21
CA VAL A 225 -9.67 -13.33 1.39
C VAL A 225 -10.18 -12.85 2.74
N ALA A 226 -11.47 -13.06 3.00
CA ALA A 226 -12.13 -12.63 4.21
C ALA A 226 -13.32 -13.54 4.53
N ASP A 227 -13.56 -13.78 5.81
CA ASP A 227 -14.77 -14.42 6.32
C ASP A 227 -15.38 -13.50 7.39
N ILE A 228 -16.45 -12.80 7.03
CA ILE A 228 -16.98 -11.69 7.82
C ILE A 228 -18.39 -12.02 8.30
N PRO A 229 -18.69 -11.95 9.61
CA PRO A 229 -20.07 -12.11 10.09
C PRO A 229 -21.02 -11.16 9.35
N LEU A 230 -22.17 -11.66 8.92
CA LEU A 230 -23.14 -10.86 8.16
C LEU A 230 -23.54 -9.58 8.89
N ALA A 231 -23.57 -9.61 10.23
CA ALA A 231 -23.87 -8.45 11.07
C ALA A 231 -22.80 -7.34 11.04
N GLU A 232 -21.59 -7.65 10.58
CA GLU A 232 -20.47 -6.70 10.48
C GLU A 232 -20.28 -6.14 9.06
N ILE A 233 -20.92 -6.74 8.06
CA ILE A 233 -20.91 -6.18 6.71
C ILE A 233 -21.73 -4.89 6.71
N ILE A 234 -21.04 -3.80 6.38
CA ILE A 234 -21.67 -2.52 6.10
C ILE A 234 -22.42 -2.69 4.79
N ILE A 235 -23.72 -3.01 4.86
CA ILE A 235 -24.61 -2.87 3.71
C ILE A 235 -24.86 -1.37 3.60
N PRO A 236 -24.37 -0.67 2.56
CA PRO A 236 -24.66 0.74 2.42
C PRO A 236 -26.18 0.92 2.37
N ASP A 237 -26.71 1.94 3.06
CA ASP A 237 -28.13 2.27 3.05
C ASP A 237 -28.62 2.31 1.59
N GLN A 238 -29.41 1.30 1.22
CA GLN A 238 -29.92 1.21 -0.14
C GLN A 238 -31.11 2.16 -0.25
N SER A 239 -30.91 3.30 -0.90
CA SER A 239 -32.00 4.19 -1.28
C SER A 239 -32.56 3.75 -2.63
N TYR A 240 -33.69 3.08 -2.60
CA TYR A 240 -34.42 2.72 -3.81
C TYR A 240 -35.26 3.91 -4.26
N HIS A 241 -35.12 4.31 -5.52
CA HIS A 241 -35.90 5.41 -6.12
C HIS A 241 -37.13 4.92 -6.90
N LYS A 242 -37.20 3.62 -7.20
CA LYS A 242 -38.28 3.02 -7.94
C LYS A 242 -38.35 1.51 -7.69
N VAL A 243 -39.56 1.00 -7.49
CA VAL A 243 -39.85 -0.44 -7.46
C VAL A 243 -40.85 -0.76 -8.56
N GLU A 244 -40.54 -1.77 -9.39
CA GLU A 244 -41.42 -2.24 -10.47
C GLU A 244 -41.55 -3.77 -10.41
N VAL A 245 -42.75 -4.28 -10.13
CA VAL A 245 -43.06 -5.71 -10.10
C VAL A 245 -43.77 -6.09 -11.40
N LYS A 246 -43.24 -7.08 -12.11
CA LYS A 246 -43.83 -7.60 -13.36
C LYS A 246 -44.24 -9.06 -13.23
N ALA A 247 -45.33 -9.42 -13.89
CA ALA A 247 -45.68 -10.81 -14.18
C ALA A 247 -45.89 -10.95 -15.70
N GLY A 248 -44.89 -11.54 -16.36
CA GLY A 248 -44.80 -11.52 -17.82
C GLY A 248 -44.62 -10.08 -18.33
N ASP A 249 -45.43 -9.70 -19.32
CA ASP A 249 -45.41 -8.34 -19.88
C ASP A 249 -46.24 -7.32 -19.07
N ASN A 250 -46.95 -7.78 -18.03
CA ASN A 250 -47.81 -6.93 -17.23
C ASN A 250 -47.04 -6.34 -16.04
N ILE A 251 -47.10 -5.02 -15.90
CA ILE A 251 -46.63 -4.31 -14.70
C ILE A 251 -47.73 -4.44 -13.63
N LEU A 252 -47.44 -5.19 -12.57
CA LEU A 252 -48.34 -5.40 -11.43
C LEU A 252 -48.23 -4.27 -10.41
N PHE A 253 -47.04 -3.71 -10.26
CA PHE A 253 -46.76 -2.65 -9.31
C PHE A 253 -45.64 -1.75 -9.84
N ASN A 254 -45.77 -0.44 -9.66
CA ASN A 254 -44.77 0.53 -10.06
C ASN A 254 -44.91 1.77 -9.18
N THR A 255 -43.92 2.03 -8.34
CA THR A 255 -43.90 3.22 -7.49
C THR A 255 -42.51 3.85 -7.44
N SER A 256 -42.49 5.15 -7.21
CA SER A 256 -41.32 5.94 -6.84
C SER A 256 -41.55 6.68 -5.51
N ASP A 257 -42.66 6.40 -4.81
CA ASP A 257 -42.93 6.98 -3.49
C ASP A 257 -42.13 6.26 -2.41
N GLN A 258 -41.33 7.01 -1.63
CA GLN A 258 -40.42 6.40 -0.68
C GLN A 258 -41.11 5.64 0.46
N LYS A 259 -42.35 6.01 0.83
CA LYS A 259 -43.08 5.28 1.86
C LYS A 259 -43.56 3.94 1.32
N GLU A 260 -44.10 3.92 0.11
CA GLU A 260 -44.54 2.67 -0.53
C GLU A 260 -43.35 1.75 -0.81
N ILE A 261 -42.21 2.32 -1.22
CA ILE A 261 -40.95 1.58 -1.39
C ILE A 261 -40.55 0.90 -0.07
N ASN A 262 -40.52 1.64 1.04
CA ASN A 262 -40.12 1.11 2.35
C ASN A 262 -41.14 0.11 2.95
N GLU A 263 -42.37 0.05 2.45
CA GLU A 263 -43.34 -0.97 2.86
C GLU A 263 -43.15 -2.30 2.10
N ILE A 264 -42.43 -2.28 0.98
CA ILE A 264 -42.26 -3.42 0.07
C ILE A 264 -40.91 -4.10 0.24
N ILE A 265 -39.87 -3.34 0.56
CA ILE A 265 -38.48 -3.77 0.73
C ILE A 265 -38.08 -3.55 2.19
#